data_AF-Q30RM9-F1
#
_entry.id   AF-Q30RM9-F1
#
_cell.length_a   1.000
_cell.length_b   1.000
_cell.length_c   1.000
_cell.angle_alpha   90.00
_cell.angle_beta   90.00
_cell.angle_gamma   90.00
#
_symmetry.space_group_name_H-M   'P 1'
#
loop_
_entity.id
_entity.type
_entity.pdbx_description
1 polymer ?
#
loop_
_entity_poly.entity_id
_entity_poly.type
_entity_poly.pdbx_seq_one_letter_code
_entity_poly.pdbx_strand_id
1 'polypeptide(L)'
;MFLVYTALSGIYLFLPPLLTVLYFYFSKALKKEQTSVLILTIFCLLFFESENSYVLFSTIIYFSILHKYIVPKITQSFSCVTCINFMIVLFVYVGFFLFYSFLSNIFLFALPAINYYVIYYIVIEFLILSIL
;
A
#
# COMPACT_ATOMS: atom_id res chain seq x y z
N MET A 1 13.01 -2.64 -13.24
CA MET A 1 13.32 -1.58 -12.26
C MET A 1 12.69 -1.85 -10.90
N PHE A 2 11.38 -2.12 -10.81
CA PHE A 2 10.68 -2.38 -9.53
C PHE A 2 11.20 -3.62 -8.76
N LEU A 3 11.50 -4.73 -9.44
CA LEU A 3 12.11 -5.92 -8.82
C LEU A 3 13.51 -5.65 -8.22
N VAL A 4 14.27 -4.74 -8.83
CA VAL A 4 15.56 -4.30 -8.30
C VAL A 4 15.32 -3.40 -7.08
N TYR A 5 14.28 -2.56 -7.12
CA TYR A 5 13.90 -1.68 -6.02
C TYR A 5 13.37 -2.44 -4.80
N THR A 6 12.52 -3.47 -4.96
CA THR A 6 12.05 -4.30 -3.84
C THR A 6 13.20 -5.05 -3.20
N ALA A 7 14.04 -5.69 -4.02
CA ALA A 7 15.26 -6.33 -3.54
C ALA A 7 16.23 -5.36 -2.85
N LEU A 8 16.34 -4.11 -3.32
CA LEU A 8 17.09 -3.07 -2.61
C LEU A 8 16.37 -2.58 -1.35
N SER A 9 15.04 -2.54 -1.30
CA SER A 9 14.27 -2.10 -0.12
C SER A 9 14.34 -3.11 1.03
N GLY A 10 14.45 -4.41 0.74
CA GLY A 10 14.74 -5.43 1.75
C GLY A 10 16.16 -5.31 2.33
N ILE A 11 17.09 -4.72 1.58
CA ILE A 11 18.49 -4.53 1.99
C ILE A 11 18.72 -3.14 2.62
N TYR A 12 18.00 -2.11 2.17
CA TYR A 12 18.11 -0.72 2.61
C TYR A 12 16.83 -0.28 3.34
N LEU A 13 16.92 -0.26 4.66
CA LEU A 13 15.90 0.22 5.60
C LEU A 13 15.41 1.68 5.39
N PHE A 14 16.02 2.42 4.45
CA PHE A 14 15.74 3.82 4.19
C PHE A 14 14.82 4.02 2.98
N LEU A 15 14.60 2.97 2.19
CA LEU A 15 13.84 3.06 0.95
C LEU A 15 12.41 2.57 1.19
N PRO A 16 11.38 3.44 1.06
CA PRO A 16 10.00 3.03 1.33
C PRO A 16 9.53 2.01 0.29
N PRO A 17 8.62 1.08 0.64
CA PRO A 17 8.16 0.02 -0.27
C PRO A 17 7.30 0.49 -1.47
N LEU A 18 7.12 1.81 -1.68
CA LEU A 18 6.28 2.40 -2.73
C LEU A 18 4.83 1.86 -2.69
N LEU A 19 4.34 1.54 -1.50
CA LEU A 19 3.07 0.82 -1.31
C LEU A 19 1.87 1.68 -1.72
N THR A 20 1.91 2.98 -1.39
CA THR A 20 0.86 3.92 -1.83
C THR A 20 0.93 4.16 -3.33
N VAL A 21 2.14 4.18 -3.91
CA VAL A 21 2.31 4.33 -5.36
C VAL A 21 1.72 3.10 -6.08
N LEU A 22 1.99 1.89 -5.59
CA LEU A 22 1.37 0.66 -6.07
C LEU A 22 -0.16 0.72 -5.93
N TYR A 23 -0.68 1.23 -4.82
CA TYR A 23 -2.11 1.43 -4.65
C TYR A 23 -2.70 2.37 -5.73
N PHE A 24 -2.03 3.49 -6.04
CA PHE A 24 -2.46 4.39 -7.10
C PHE A 24 -2.47 3.71 -8.47
N TYR A 25 -1.44 2.94 -8.81
CA TYR A 25 -1.40 2.15 -10.05
C TYR A 25 -2.51 1.11 -10.09
N PHE A 26 -2.72 0.39 -8.98
CA PHE A 26 -3.81 -0.57 -8.83
C PHE A 26 -5.17 0.10 -9.06
N SER A 27 -5.44 1.20 -8.36
CA SER A 27 -6.69 1.95 -8.47
C SER A 27 -6.94 2.48 -9.88
N LYS A 28 -5.90 3.00 -10.54
CA LYS A 28 -5.99 3.54 -11.90
C LYS A 28 -6.20 2.43 -12.94
N ALA A 29 -5.50 1.31 -12.79
CA ALA A 29 -5.65 0.15 -13.66
C ALA A 29 -7.06 -0.44 -13.56
N LEU A 30 -7.63 -0.49 -12.35
CA LEU A 30 -8.99 -0.97 -12.10
C LEU A 30 -10.06 -0.05 -12.72
N LYS A 31 -9.86 1.28 -12.66
CA LYS A 31 -10.76 2.26 -13.28
C LYS A 31 -10.68 2.32 -14.81
N LYS A 32 -9.50 2.12 -15.38
CA LYS A 32 -9.26 2.22 -16.83
C LYS A 32 -9.28 0.89 -17.56
N GLU A 33 -9.64 -0.20 -16.86
CA GLU A 33 -9.64 -1.58 -17.38
C GLU A 33 -8.32 -1.99 -18.05
N GLN A 34 -7.20 -1.45 -17.57
CA GLN A 34 -5.87 -1.74 -18.14
C GLN A 34 -5.30 -3.03 -17.52
N THR A 35 -5.67 -4.16 -18.11
CA THR A 35 -5.31 -5.50 -17.63
C THR A 35 -3.79 -5.71 -17.47
N SER A 36 -2.98 -5.16 -18.38
CA SER A 36 -1.52 -5.30 -18.35
C SER A 36 -0.89 -4.64 -17.11
N VAL A 37 -1.31 -3.41 -16.79
CA VAL A 37 -0.84 -2.67 -15.61
C VAL A 37 -1.33 -3.33 -14.33
N LEU A 38 -2.56 -3.84 -14.33
CA LEU A 38 -3.13 -4.57 -13.19
C LEU A 38 -2.34 -5.84 -12.87
N ILE A 39 -2.05 -6.67 -13.88
CA ILE A 39 -1.26 -7.91 -13.71
C ILE A 39 0.13 -7.58 -13.18
N LEU A 40 0.79 -6.55 -13.72
CA LEU A 40 2.10 -6.14 -13.25
C LEU A 40 2.06 -5.67 -11.79
N THR A 41 1.03 -4.89 -11.42
CA THR A 41 0.85 -4.39 -10.04
C THR A 41 0.58 -5.53 -9.06
N ILE A 42 -0.26 -6.49 -9.45
CA ILE A 42 -0.54 -7.71 -8.66
C ILE A 42 0.74 -8.52 -8.44
N PHE A 43 1.54 -8.72 -9.49
CA PHE A 43 2.82 -9.42 -9.38
C PHE A 43 3.77 -8.73 -8.41
N CYS A 44 3.84 -7.39 -8.46
CA CYS A 44 4.64 -6.59 -7.54
C CYS A 44 4.17 -6.72 -6.08
N LEU A 45 2.84 -6.74 -5.86
CA LEU A 45 2.26 -6.91 -4.54
C LEU A 45 2.52 -8.31 -3.96
N LEU A 46 2.41 -9.36 -4.78
CA LEU A 46 2.72 -10.73 -4.36
C LEU A 46 4.20 -10.88 -3.97
N PHE A 47 5.11 -10.23 -4.71
CA PHE A 47 6.52 -10.22 -4.34
C PHE A 47 6.76 -9.53 -2.99
N PHE A 48 6.13 -8.37 -2.78
CA PHE A 48 6.18 -7.64 -1.51
C PHE A 48 5.65 -8.47 -0.33
N GLU A 49 4.53 -9.18 -0.52
CA GLU A 49 3.97 -10.08 0.50
C GLU A 49 4.93 -11.21 0.84
N SER A 50 5.53 -11.84 -0.17
CA SER A 50 6.49 -12.92 0.00
C SER A 50 7.75 -12.47 0.74
N GLU A 51 8.26 -11.27 0.45
CA GLU A 51 9.46 -10.72 1.07
C GLU A 51 9.23 -10.39 2.56
N ASN A 52 8.04 -9.90 2.91
CA ASN A 52 7.69 -9.51 4.28
C ASN A 52 7.00 -10.62 5.08
N SER A 53 6.94 -11.85 4.57
CA SER A 53 6.24 -12.99 5.19
C SER A 53 4.74 -12.74 5.47
N TYR A 54 4.11 -11.89 4.66
CA TYR A 54 2.67 -11.65 4.75
C TYR A 54 1.87 -12.76 4.06
N VAL A 55 0.58 -12.82 4.38
CA VAL A 55 -0.36 -13.77 3.81
C VAL A 55 -0.59 -13.39 2.35
N LEU A 56 -0.51 -14.38 1.46
CA LEU A 56 -0.75 -14.20 0.04
C LEU A 56 -2.13 -13.56 -0.19
N PHE A 57 -2.18 -12.59 -1.12
CA PHE A 57 -3.34 -11.80 -1.50
C PHE A 57 -3.91 -10.85 -0.43
N SER A 58 -3.31 -10.77 0.76
CA SER A 58 -3.79 -9.88 1.83
C SER A 58 -3.79 -8.40 1.40
N THR A 59 -2.74 -7.94 0.71
CA THR A 59 -2.62 -6.58 0.19
C THR A 59 -3.63 -6.31 -0.92
N ILE A 60 -3.88 -7.28 -1.80
CA ILE A 60 -4.82 -7.16 -2.92
C ILE A 60 -6.26 -7.05 -2.40
N ILE A 61 -6.62 -7.89 -1.42
CA ILE A 61 -7.93 -7.83 -0.74
C ILE A 61 -8.08 -6.47 -0.06
N TYR A 62 -7.05 -6.04 0.68
CA TYR A 62 -7.06 -4.76 1.38
C TYR A 62 -7.21 -3.57 0.43
N PHE A 63 -6.43 -3.53 -0.66
CA PHE A 63 -6.50 -2.46 -1.67
C PHE A 63 -7.86 -2.41 -2.35
N SER A 64 -8.49 -3.56 -2.57
CA SER A 64 -9.84 -3.64 -3.12
C SER A 64 -10.88 -3.04 -2.16
N ILE A 65 -10.77 -3.34 -0.86
CA ILE A 65 -11.62 -2.74 0.18
C ILE A 65 -11.39 -1.22 0.25
N LEU A 66 -10.13 -0.80 0.26
CA LEU A 66 -9.74 0.60 0.36
C LEU A 66 -10.25 1.41 -0.84
N HIS A 67 -10.09 0.87 -2.05
CA HIS A 67 -10.58 1.49 -3.28
C HIS A 67 -12.11 1.61 -3.31
N LYS A 68 -12.83 0.55 -2.93
CA LYS A 68 -14.29 0.50 -3.05
C LYS A 68 -15.02 1.25 -1.94
N TYR A 69 -14.52 1.24 -0.71
CA TYR A 69 -15.26 1.74 0.45
C TYR A 69 -14.64 2.96 1.12
N ILE A 70 -13.31 3.03 1.21
CA ILE A 70 -12.62 4.05 2.01
C ILE A 70 -12.37 5.31 1.17
N VAL A 71 -11.75 5.17 0.00
CA VAL A 71 -11.44 6.31 -0.88
C VAL A 71 -12.65 7.15 -1.27
N PRO A 72 -13.80 6.60 -1.73
CA PRO A 72 -14.95 7.43 -2.07
C PRO A 72 -15.46 8.27 -0.89
N LYS A 73 -15.42 7.73 0.34
CA LYS A 73 -15.81 8.47 1.55
C LYS A 73 -14.83 9.59 1.88
N ILE A 74 -13.52 9.36 1.70
CA ILE A 74 -12.49 10.40 1.91
C ILE A 74 -12.69 11.52 0.89
N THR A 75 -12.87 11.19 -0.39
CA THR A 75 -13.06 12.19 -1.46
C THR A 75 -14.36 12.98 -1.30
N GLN A 76 -15.38 12.41 -0.66
CA GLN A 76 -16.62 13.12 -0.36
C GLN A 76 -16.49 14.04 0.86
N SER A 77 -15.65 13.67 1.84
CA SER A 77 -15.51 14.40 3.11
C SER A 77 -14.51 15.56 3.02
N PHE A 78 -13.50 15.44 2.16
CA PHE A 78 -12.45 16.44 1.99
C PHE A 78 -12.47 17.03 0.59
N SER A 79 -12.34 18.36 0.50
CA SER A 79 -12.26 19.09 -0.78
C SER A 79 -10.82 19.30 -1.26
N CYS A 80 -9.83 19.22 -0.36
CA CYS A 80 -8.44 19.51 -0.67
C CYS A 80 -7.70 18.26 -1.19
N VAL A 81 -7.11 18.35 -2.39
CA VAL A 81 -6.40 17.23 -3.05
C VAL A 81 -5.21 16.74 -2.21
N THR A 82 -4.42 17.63 -1.61
CA THR A 82 -3.29 17.26 -0.76
C THR A 82 -3.76 16.55 0.51
N CYS A 83 -4.86 16.99 1.13
CA CYS A 83 -5.46 16.30 2.28
C CYS A 83 -5.96 14.90 1.90
N ILE A 84 -6.61 14.75 0.74
CA ILE A 84 -7.05 13.44 0.23
C ILE A 84 -5.85 12.51 0.06
N ASN A 85 -4.78 12.99 -0.60
CA ASN A 85 -3.56 12.21 -0.81
C ASN A 85 -2.91 11.80 0.52
N PHE A 86 -2.83 12.72 1.49
CA PHE A 86 -2.31 12.41 2.82
C PHE A 86 -3.13 11.31 3.51
N MET A 87 -4.46 11.42 3.49
CA MET A 87 -5.34 10.43 4.09
C MET A 87 -5.19 9.08 3.39
N ILE A 88 -5.07 9.05 2.06
CA ILE A 88 -4.83 7.80 1.32
C ILE A 88 -3.51 7.15 1.75
N VAL A 89 -2.40 7.89 1.81
CA VAL A 89 -1.10 7.36 2.27
C VAL A 89 -1.24 6.77 3.67
N LEU A 90 -1.88 7.51 4.58
CA LEU A 90 -2.07 7.08 5.97
C LEU A 90 -2.90 5.79 6.03
N PHE A 91 -4.03 5.72 5.31
CA PHE A 91 -4.85 4.51 5.27
C PHE A 91 -4.12 3.34 4.62
N VAL A 92 -3.37 3.56 3.54
CA VAL A 92 -2.62 2.49 2.87
C VAL A 92 -1.62 1.84 3.81
N TYR A 93 -0.89 2.60 4.62
CA TYR A 93 0.06 2.04 5.59
C TYR A 93 -0.59 1.57 6.89
N VAL A 94 -1.20 2.51 7.62
CA VAL A 94 -1.76 2.25 8.95
C VAL A 94 -2.93 1.28 8.85
N GLY A 95 -3.79 1.49 7.86
CA GLY A 95 -4.95 0.63 7.66
C GLY A 95 -4.57 -0.76 7.16
N PHE A 96 -3.53 -0.92 6.33
CA PHE A 96 -3.03 -2.26 5.97
C PHE A 96 -2.48 -2.98 7.19
N PHE A 97 -1.71 -2.28 8.04
CA PHE A 97 -1.16 -2.86 9.26
C PHE A 97 -2.26 -3.33 10.23
N LEU A 98 -3.31 -2.53 10.39
CA LEU A 98 -4.50 -2.91 11.18
C LEU A 98 -5.21 -4.12 10.57
N PHE A 99 -5.40 -4.13 9.24
CA PHE A 99 -6.03 -5.24 8.54
C PHE A 99 -5.23 -6.54 8.69
N TYR A 100 -3.91 -6.47 8.50
CA TYR A 100 -3.04 -7.64 8.67
C TYR A 100 -2.99 -8.11 10.13
N SER A 101 -2.97 -7.19 11.11
CA SER A 101 -3.04 -7.55 12.52
C SER A 101 -4.34 -8.29 12.86
N PHE A 102 -5.47 -7.87 12.29
CA PHE A 102 -6.75 -8.58 12.43
C PHE A 102 -6.68 -9.98 11.81
N LEU A 103 -6.13 -10.10 10.60
CA LEU A 103 -5.95 -11.38 9.92
C LEU A 103 -5.03 -12.32 10.72
N SER A 104 -3.94 -11.78 11.26
CA SER A 104 -2.95 -12.51 12.07
C SER A 104 -3.58 -13.12 13.32
N ASN A 105 -4.54 -12.44 13.95
CA ASN A 105 -5.27 -12.98 15.10
C ASN A 105 -6.22 -14.13 14.71
N ILE A 106 -6.84 -14.07 13.53
CA ILE A 106 -7.75 -15.13 13.05
C ILE A 106 -6.97 -16.39 12.66
N PHE A 107 -5.84 -16.22 11.97
CA PHE A 107 -5.07 -17.32 11.40
C PHE A 107 -3.82 -17.70 12.22
N LEU A 108 -3.62 -17.08 13.39
CA LEU A 108 -2.48 -17.32 14.31
C LEU A 108 -1.10 -17.09 13.67
N PHE A 109 -1.00 -16.10 12.78
CA PHE A 109 0.30 -15.69 12.21
C PHE A 109 1.08 -14.80 13.19
N ALA A 110 2.37 -14.59 12.89
CA ALA A 110 3.19 -13.65 13.65
C ALA A 110 2.67 -12.22 13.47
N LEU A 111 2.49 -11.50 14.59
CA LEU A 111 2.06 -10.11 14.52
C LEU A 111 3.16 -9.28 13.86
N PRO A 112 2.78 -8.37 12.95
CA PRO A 112 3.73 -7.45 12.37
C PRO A 112 4.23 -6.50 13.48
N ALA A 113 5.49 -6.10 13.44
CA ALA A 113 6.04 -5.10 14.35
C ALA A 113 5.97 -3.71 13.69
N ILE A 114 5.32 -2.73 14.33
CA ILE A 114 5.40 -1.34 13.88
C ILE A 114 6.76 -0.81 14.28
N ASN A 115 7.65 -0.63 13.31
CA ASN A 115 8.92 0.04 13.53
C ASN A 115 8.80 1.53 13.18
N TYR A 116 9.66 2.38 13.75
CA TYR A 116 9.69 3.83 13.49
C TYR A 116 9.85 4.16 11.99
N TYR A 117 10.47 3.24 11.23
CA TYR A 117 10.61 3.34 9.78
C TYR A 117 9.26 3.38 9.03
N VAL A 118 8.17 2.83 9.59
CA VAL A 118 6.84 2.93 8.98
C VAL A 118 6.37 4.39 8.93
N ILE A 119 6.59 5.15 10.01
CA ILE A 119 6.24 6.57 10.08
C ILE A 119 7.09 7.36 9.07
N TYR A 120 8.38 7.02 8.98
CA TYR A 120 9.29 7.61 8.01
C TYR A 120 8.84 7.38 6.55
N TYR A 121 8.41 6.15 6.23
CA TYR A 121 7.90 5.82 4.90
C TYR A 121 6.62 6.56 4.53
N ILE A 122 5.70 6.75 5.50
CA ILE A 122 4.49 7.56 5.30
C ILE A 122 4.86 8.99 4.89
N VAL A 123 5.82 9.61 5.58
CA VAL A 123 6.25 10.99 5.27
C VAL A 123 6.87 11.07 3.88
N ILE A 124 7.74 10.14 3.51
CA ILE A 124 8.36 10.15 2.18
C ILE A 124 7.35 9.91 1.07
N GLU A 125 6.49 8.91 1.19
CA GLU A 125 5.52 8.63 0.14
C GLU A 125 4.51 9.77 -0.02
N PHE A 126 4.16 10.44 1.07
CA PHE A 126 3.35 11.65 1.00
C PHE A 126 4.06 12.77 0.22
N LEU A 127 5.36 12.97 0.44
CA LEU A 127 6.13 13.96 -0.33
C LEU A 127 6.19 13.58 -1.82
N ILE A 128 6.45 12.32 -2.14
CA ILE A 128 6.46 11.82 -3.53
C ILE A 128 5.11 12.08 -4.21
N LEU A 129 4.00 11.79 -3.53
CA LEU A 129 2.65 11.99 -4.06
C LEU A 129 2.21 13.45 -4.12
N SER A 130 2.83 14.34 -3.32
CA SER A 130 2.56 15.77 -3.39
C SER A 130 3.26 16.45 -4.56
N ILE A 131 4.35 15.84 -5.06
CA ILE A 131 5.09 16.32 -6.23
C ILE A 131 4.47 15.82 -7.54
N LEU A 132 3.79 14.66 -7.52
CA LEU A 132 3.18 14.01 -8.67
C LEU A 132 1.82 14.62 -9.06
#